data_AF-A0A6M0C261-F1
#
_entry.id   AF-A0A6M0C261-F1
#
_cell.length_a   1.000
_cell.length_b   1.000
_cell.length_c   1.000
_cell.angle_alpha   90.00
_cell.angle_beta   90.00
_cell.angle_gamma   90.00
#
_symmetry.space_group_name_H-M   'P 1'
#
loop_
_entity.id
_entity.type
_entity.pdbx_description
1 polymer ?
#
loop_
_entity_poly.entity_id
_entity_poly.type
_entity_poly.pdbx_seq_one_letter_code
_entity_poly.pdbx_strand_id
1 'polypeptide(L)'
;MDLQQTFKTNNPIIGVVHLLPLPTSARWGGDLQAVISRAEREATALAAGGVDGIIIENFFDAPFVKDRVDPAAVSAMTLLVQRIKRLVAIPIGINVLRNDGLSAMAIASCTETQFIRVNVLTGVMATDQGLI
;
A
#
# COMPACT_ATOMS: atom_id res chain seq x y z
N MET A 1 7.38 -12.28 -10.99
CA MET A 1 5.97 -12.59 -10.65
C MET A 1 5.34 -13.23 -11.87
N ASP A 2 4.61 -14.33 -11.70
CA ASP A 2 3.77 -14.90 -12.76
C ASP A 2 2.37 -14.24 -12.70
N LEU A 3 1.99 -13.54 -13.77
CA LEU A 3 0.74 -12.79 -13.82
C LEU A 3 -0.49 -13.70 -13.90
N GLN A 4 -0.41 -14.82 -14.62
CA GLN A 4 -1.51 -15.79 -14.70
C GLN A 4 -1.71 -16.48 -13.35
N GLN A 5 -0.63 -16.88 -12.69
CA GLN A 5 -0.71 -17.49 -11.38
C GLN A 5 -1.30 -16.53 -10.34
N THR A 6 -0.93 -15.25 -10.39
CA THR A 6 -1.32 -14.26 -9.38
C THR A 6 -2.73 -13.72 -9.65
N PHE A 7 -2.99 -13.26 -10.87
CA PHE A 7 -4.18 -12.48 -11.23
C PHE A 7 -5.16 -13.22 -12.16
N LYS A 8 -4.81 -14.43 -12.65
CA LYS A 8 -5.62 -15.22 -13.60
C LYS A 8 -5.84 -14.53 -14.96
N THR A 9 -5.00 -13.56 -15.28
CA THR A 9 -4.99 -12.83 -16.56
C THR A 9 -3.58 -12.37 -16.89
N ASN A 10 -3.28 -12.21 -18.18
CA ASN A 10 -2.01 -11.63 -18.64
C ASN A 10 -2.00 -10.09 -18.55
N ASN A 11 -3.18 -9.47 -18.44
CA ASN A 11 -3.36 -8.02 -18.50
C ASN A 11 -4.13 -7.53 -17.27
N PRO A 12 -3.54 -7.64 -16.06
CA PRO A 12 -4.26 -7.31 -14.83
C PRO A 12 -4.51 -5.81 -14.69
N ILE A 13 -5.71 -5.45 -14.26
CA ILE A 13 -6.07 -4.11 -13.79
C ILE A 13 -5.86 -4.08 -12.28
N ILE A 14 -4.96 -3.21 -11.81
CA ILE A 14 -4.65 -3.07 -10.39
C ILE A 14 -5.19 -1.74 -9.88
N GLY A 15 -6.17 -1.79 -8.97
CA GLY A 15 -6.69 -0.62 -8.27
C GLY A 15 -5.75 -0.16 -7.16
N VAL A 16 -5.71 1.12 -6.85
CA VAL A 16 -4.92 1.64 -5.71
C VAL A 16 -5.86 2.13 -4.61
N VAL A 17 -5.69 1.58 -3.41
CA VAL A 17 -6.31 2.05 -2.18
C VAL A 17 -5.37 3.08 -1.56
N HIS A 18 -5.74 4.36 -1.67
CA HIS A 18 -4.96 5.44 -1.11
C HIS A 18 -5.37 5.65 0.34
N LEU A 19 -4.48 5.26 1.25
CA LEU A 19 -4.70 5.45 2.67
C LEU A 19 -4.74 6.95 2.98
N LEU A 20 -5.69 7.31 3.85
CA LEU A 20 -5.61 8.57 4.60
C LEU A 20 -4.27 8.63 5.36
N PRO A 21 -3.80 9.84 5.73
CA PRO A 21 -2.56 10.00 6.47
C PRO A 21 -2.50 9.03 7.66
N LEU A 22 -1.33 8.44 7.91
CA LEU A 22 -1.07 7.46 8.95
C LEU A 22 -0.45 8.11 10.20
N PRO A 23 -0.39 7.41 11.34
CA PRO A 23 0.35 7.89 12.50
C PRO A 23 1.76 8.33 12.12
N THR A 24 2.22 9.43 12.72
CA THR A 24 3.51 10.12 12.46
C THR A 24 3.61 10.91 11.16
N SER A 25 2.64 10.79 10.23
CA SER A 25 2.55 11.72 9.11
C SER A 25 2.30 13.15 9.60
N ALA A 26 2.85 14.14 8.89
CA ALA A 26 2.55 15.55 9.14
C ALA A 26 1.06 15.89 8.98
N ARG A 27 0.32 15.08 8.21
CA ARG A 27 -1.13 15.23 7.99
C ARG A 27 -1.97 14.27 8.84
N TRP A 28 -1.37 13.63 9.84
CA TRP A 28 -2.07 12.69 10.70
C TRP A 28 -3.28 13.34 11.40
N GLY A 29 -4.47 12.78 11.16
CA GLY A 29 -5.73 13.31 11.70
C GLY A 29 -6.09 12.81 13.10
N GLY A 30 -5.30 11.90 13.69
CA GLY A 30 -5.54 11.37 15.04
C GLY A 30 -6.49 10.16 15.13
N ASP A 31 -7.13 9.76 14.02
CA ASP A 31 -8.15 8.70 14.03
C ASP A 31 -7.80 7.53 13.08
N LEU A 32 -7.29 6.44 13.66
CA LEU A 32 -6.95 5.24 12.89
C LEU A 32 -8.19 4.47 12.42
N GLN A 33 -9.30 4.54 13.14
CA GLN A 33 -10.53 3.89 12.70
C GLN A 33 -11.12 4.58 11.46
N ALA A 34 -10.96 5.90 11.33
CA ALA A 34 -11.33 6.61 10.12
C ALA A 34 -10.50 6.15 8.91
N VAL A 35 -9.17 5.99 9.06
CA VAL A 35 -8.30 5.43 8.00
C VAL A 35 -8.77 4.04 7.60
N ILE A 36 -9.02 3.18 8.58
CA ILE A 36 -9.45 1.81 8.31
C ILE A 36 -10.79 1.77 7.60
N SER A 37 -11.78 2.49 8.12
CA SER A 37 -13.12 2.52 7.52
C SER A 37 -13.08 3.04 6.07
N ARG A 38 -12.22 4.03 5.78
CA ARG A 38 -12.03 4.55 4.42
C ARG A 38 -11.39 3.50 3.50
N ALA A 39 -10.33 2.84 3.97
CA ALA A 39 -9.61 1.84 3.19
C ALA A 39 -10.46 0.59 2.91
N GLU A 40 -11.26 0.13 3.89
CA GLU A 40 -12.20 -0.99 3.71
C GLU A 40 -13.26 -0.66 2.64
N ARG A 41 -13.81 0.57 2.65
CA ARG A 41 -14.76 1.03 1.62
C ARG A 41 -14.12 1.09 0.23
N GLU A 42 -12.91 1.62 0.11
CA GLU A 42 -12.19 1.67 -1.18
C GLU A 42 -11.88 0.27 -1.72
N ALA A 43 -11.31 -0.60 -0.90
CA ALA A 43 -10.96 -1.95 -1.30
C ALA A 43 -12.20 -2.72 -1.78
N THR A 44 -13.31 -2.62 -1.03
CA THR A 44 -14.57 -3.26 -1.39
C THR A 44 -15.13 -2.71 -2.71
N ALA A 45 -15.10 -1.38 -2.89
CA ALA A 45 -15.58 -0.74 -4.12
C ALA A 45 -14.74 -1.14 -5.34
N LEU A 46 -13.41 -1.16 -5.22
CA LEU A 46 -12.51 -1.60 -6.29
C LEU A 46 -12.75 -3.07 -6.64
N ALA A 47 -12.82 -3.95 -5.65
CA ALA A 47 -13.08 -5.37 -5.86
C ALA A 47 -14.45 -5.61 -6.52
N ALA A 48 -15.50 -4.92 -6.07
CA ALA A 48 -16.82 -4.97 -6.69
C ALA A 48 -16.84 -4.39 -8.12
N GLY A 49 -15.94 -3.44 -8.40
CA GLY A 49 -15.73 -2.87 -9.73
C GLY A 49 -14.97 -3.79 -10.70
N GLY A 50 -14.47 -4.94 -10.24
CA GLY A 50 -13.87 -5.97 -11.08
C GLY A 50 -12.38 -5.76 -11.40
N VAL A 51 -11.63 -5.07 -10.54
CA VAL A 51 -10.15 -5.06 -10.65
C VAL A 51 -9.59 -6.45 -10.36
N ASP A 52 -8.50 -6.81 -11.02
CA ASP A 52 -7.84 -8.11 -10.85
C ASP A 52 -6.99 -8.17 -9.57
N GLY A 53 -6.62 -7.02 -9.01
CA GLY A 53 -5.90 -6.90 -7.74
C GLY A 53 -5.90 -5.47 -7.21
N ILE A 54 -5.40 -5.30 -5.99
CA ILE A 54 -5.27 -3.98 -5.35
C ILE A 54 -3.86 -3.74 -4.81
N ILE A 55 -3.44 -2.47 -4.75
CA ILE A 55 -2.27 -2.02 -3.98
C ILE A 55 -2.76 -1.13 -2.84
N ILE A 56 -2.27 -1.37 -1.63
CA ILE A 56 -2.46 -0.48 -0.48
C ILE A 56 -1.26 0.46 -0.38
N GLU A 57 -1.51 1.77 -0.43
CA GLU A 57 -0.48 2.80 -0.53
C GLU A 57 -0.72 3.96 0.45
N ASN A 58 0.33 4.41 1.15
CA ASN A 58 0.28 5.55 2.08
C ASN A 58 0.35 6.93 1.36
N PHE A 59 -0.40 7.10 0.28
CA PHE A 59 -0.30 8.26 -0.62
C PHE A 59 -0.52 9.62 0.06
N PHE A 60 -1.43 9.70 1.04
CA PHE A 60 -1.69 10.98 1.71
C PHE A 60 -0.73 11.30 2.85
N ASP A 61 0.31 10.49 3.09
CA ASP A 61 1.34 10.79 4.08
C ASP A 61 2.22 11.98 3.73
N ALA A 62 2.13 12.55 2.51
CA ALA A 62 3.08 13.57 2.08
C ALA A 62 3.15 14.78 3.06
N PRO A 63 4.33 15.42 3.24
CA PRO A 63 5.60 15.12 2.56
C PRO A 63 6.13 13.73 2.96
N PHE A 64 6.55 12.94 1.97
CA PHE A 64 7.05 11.59 2.22
C PHE A 64 8.46 11.68 2.81
N VAL A 65 8.80 10.74 3.70
CA VAL A 65 10.18 10.59 4.17
C VAL A 65 11.06 10.05 3.05
N LYS A 66 12.33 10.45 3.06
CA LYS A 66 13.30 10.03 2.05
C LYS A 66 13.65 8.55 2.16
N ASP A 67 13.95 8.11 3.38
CA ASP A 67 14.48 6.77 3.63
C ASP A 67 13.36 5.83 4.07
N ARG A 68 13.26 5.53 5.38
CA ARG A 68 12.26 4.60 5.91
C ARG A 68 11.15 5.33 6.64
N VAL A 69 9.93 4.81 6.51
CA VAL A 69 8.79 5.27 7.29
C VAL A 69 8.94 4.88 8.76
N ASP A 70 8.25 5.61 9.63
CA ASP A 70 8.22 5.30 11.05
C ASP A 70 7.58 3.90 11.30
N PRO A 71 8.06 3.13 12.30
CA PRO A 71 7.45 1.86 12.68
C PRO A 71 5.94 1.94 12.95
N ALA A 72 5.42 3.08 13.39
CA ALA A 72 4.00 3.31 13.57
C ALA A 72 3.22 3.25 12.24
N ALA A 73 3.77 3.80 11.14
CA ALA A 73 3.17 3.70 9.81
C ALA A 73 3.18 2.25 9.30
N VAL A 74 4.31 1.54 9.47
CA VAL A 74 4.41 0.10 9.14
C VAL A 74 3.38 -0.72 9.90
N SER A 75 3.24 -0.45 11.20
CA SER A 75 2.28 -1.13 12.08
C SER A 75 0.84 -0.84 11.67
N ALA A 76 0.51 0.42 11.38
CA ALA A 76 -0.82 0.81 10.91
C ALA A 76 -1.18 0.13 9.57
N MET A 77 -0.27 0.15 8.59
CA MET A 77 -0.46 -0.53 7.31
C MET A 77 -0.63 -2.03 7.48
N THR A 78 0.15 -2.67 8.36
CA THR A 78 0.02 -4.11 8.65
C THR A 78 -1.38 -4.48 9.15
N LEU A 79 -1.93 -3.68 10.09
CA LEU A 79 -3.30 -3.87 10.60
C LEU A 79 -4.36 -3.67 9.51
N LEU A 80 -4.19 -2.63 8.68
CA LEU A 80 -5.08 -2.32 7.56
C LEU A 80 -5.13 -3.49 6.55
N VAL A 81 -3.96 -4.01 6.16
CA VAL A 81 -3.84 -5.12 5.21
C VAL A 81 -4.52 -6.38 5.76
N GLN A 82 -4.31 -6.71 7.04
CA GLN A 82 -4.96 -7.86 7.69
C GLN A 82 -6.50 -7.74 7.74
N ARG A 83 -7.04 -6.53 7.83
CA ARG A 83 -8.49 -6.31 7.74
C ARG A 83 -8.98 -6.43 6.29
N ILE A 84 -8.32 -5.77 5.35
CA ILE A 84 -8.72 -5.77 3.94
C ILE A 84 -8.63 -7.18 3.33
N LYS A 85 -7.61 -7.97 3.67
CA LYS A 85 -7.46 -9.37 3.23
C LYS A 85 -8.64 -10.26 3.60
N ARG A 86 -9.42 -9.90 4.62
CA ARG A 86 -10.66 -10.62 5.02
C ARG A 86 -11.92 -10.13 4.28
N LEU A 87 -11.84 -9.01 3.58
CA LEU A 87 -12.97 -8.39 2.87
C LEU A 87 -12.95 -8.67 1.37
N VAL A 88 -11.77 -8.86 0.78
CA VAL A 88 -11.61 -9.07 -0.66
C VAL A 88 -10.83 -10.35 -0.95
N ALA A 89 -11.22 -11.06 -2.01
CA ALA A 89 -10.59 -12.32 -2.43
C ALA A 89 -9.55 -12.14 -3.56
N ILE A 90 -9.28 -10.90 -3.96
CA ILE A 90 -8.31 -10.56 -5.01
C ILE A 90 -6.91 -10.36 -4.42
N PRO A 91 -5.84 -10.59 -5.20
CA PRO A 91 -4.46 -10.31 -4.80
C PRO A 91 -4.26 -8.89 -4.26
N ILE A 92 -3.44 -8.79 -3.23
CA ILE A 92 -3.08 -7.54 -2.56
C ILE A 92 -1.58 -7.31 -2.75
N GLY A 93 -1.24 -6.08 -3.09
CA GLY A 93 0.12 -5.55 -3.13
C GLY A 93 0.31 -4.43 -2.11
N ILE A 94 1.56 -4.20 -1.71
CA ILE A 94 1.93 -3.12 -0.78
C ILE A 94 2.81 -2.11 -1.49
N ASN A 95 2.56 -0.81 -1.29
CA ASN A 95 3.50 0.24 -1.64
C ASN A 95 3.70 1.19 -0.47
N VAL A 96 4.95 1.33 -0.01
CA VAL A 96 5.32 2.25 1.07
C VAL A 96 6.14 3.38 0.46
N LEU A 97 5.51 4.54 0.38
CA LEU A 97 6.07 5.73 -0.24
C LEU A 97 7.11 6.41 0.67
N ARG A 98 8.17 6.99 0.10
CA ARG A 98 8.36 7.10 -1.37
C ARG A 98 8.96 5.85 -2.01
N ASN A 99 9.92 5.20 -1.35
CA ASN A 99 10.67 4.09 -1.93
C ASN A 99 11.09 3.04 -0.88
N ASP A 100 10.35 2.92 0.22
CA ASP A 100 10.67 2.01 1.32
C ASP A 100 10.21 0.57 1.03
N GLY A 101 10.90 -0.05 0.06
CA GLY A 101 10.64 -1.43 -0.36
C GLY A 101 10.86 -2.45 0.76
N LEU A 102 11.72 -2.17 1.74
CA LEU A 102 11.98 -3.07 2.86
C LEU A 102 10.79 -3.12 3.82
N SER A 103 10.21 -1.97 4.17
CA SER A 103 8.98 -1.94 4.96
C SER A 103 7.80 -2.55 4.20
N ALA A 104 7.70 -2.30 2.88
CA ALA A 104 6.69 -2.95 2.04
C ALA A 104 6.82 -4.49 2.07
N MET A 105 8.04 -5.02 1.93
CA MET A 105 8.29 -6.47 2.03
C MET A 105 7.99 -7.01 3.42
N ALA A 106 8.33 -6.28 4.48
CA ALA A 106 8.05 -6.70 5.86
C ALA A 106 6.53 -6.84 6.07
N ILE A 107 5.75 -5.83 5.67
CA ILE A 107 4.28 -5.87 5.74
C ILE A 107 3.76 -7.04 4.91
N ALA A 108 4.20 -7.17 3.66
CA ALA A 108 3.73 -8.23 2.76
C ALA A 108 4.03 -9.63 3.30
N SER A 109 5.22 -9.84 3.86
CA SER A 109 5.61 -11.12 4.45
C SER A 109 4.80 -11.44 5.71
N CYS A 110 4.57 -10.47 6.59
CA CYS A 110 3.80 -10.68 7.82
C CYS A 110 2.29 -10.85 7.57
N THR A 111 1.80 -10.42 6.41
CA THR A 111 0.39 -10.49 6.04
C THR A 111 0.10 -11.48 4.92
N GLU A 112 1.13 -12.16 4.42
CA GLU A 112 1.08 -13.11 3.30
C GLU A 112 0.32 -12.53 2.10
N THR A 113 0.75 -11.35 1.63
CA THR A 113 0.27 -10.73 0.40
C THR A 113 1.22 -11.01 -0.76
N GLN A 114 0.73 -10.83 -1.99
CA GLN A 114 1.32 -11.46 -3.17
C GLN A 114 2.48 -10.67 -3.74
N PHE A 115 2.54 -9.35 -3.52
CA PHE A 115 3.56 -8.50 -4.13
C PHE A 115 3.77 -7.15 -3.44
N ILE A 116 4.82 -6.46 -3.88
CA ILE A 116 5.08 -5.08 -3.53
C ILE A 116 5.32 -4.23 -4.78
N ARG A 117 5.14 -2.92 -4.65
CA ARG A 117 5.63 -1.93 -5.61
C ARG A 117 6.73 -1.11 -4.95
N VAL A 118 7.79 -0.85 -5.71
CA VAL A 118 8.85 0.10 -5.35
C VAL A 118 8.89 1.10 -6.49
N ASN A 119 8.70 2.39 -6.19
CA ASN A 119 8.52 3.43 -7.21
C ASN A 119 9.76 3.57 -8.11
N VAL A 120 10.95 3.49 -7.51
CA VAL A 120 12.25 3.58 -8.19
C VAL A 120 13.11 2.42 -7.69
N LEU A 121 12.93 1.22 -8.24
CA LEU A 121 13.71 0.05 -7.79
C LEU A 121 15.21 0.20 -8.05
N THR A 122 15.58 0.84 -9.15
CA THR A 122 16.96 1.07 -9.57
C THR A 122 17.09 2.43 -10.25
N GLY A 123 18.26 3.06 -10.12
CA GLY A 123 18.56 4.36 -10.72
C GLY A 123 18.46 5.50 -9.71
N VAL A 124 18.45 6.74 -10.22
CA VAL A 124 18.33 7.95 -9.41
C VAL A 124 17.15 8.77 -9.92
N MET A 125 16.36 9.33 -9.01
CA MET A 125 15.26 10.23 -9.34
C MET A 125 15.31 11.50 -8.49
N ALA A 126 15.08 12.65 -9.13
CA ALA A 126 14.86 13.91 -8.44
C ALA A 126 13.38 14.04 -8.03
N THR A 127 13.11 14.13 -6.74
CA THR A 127 11.77 14.21 -6.16
C THR A 127 11.67 15.35 -5.15
N ASP A 128 10.49 15.50 -4.54
CA ASP A 128 10.25 16.41 -3.41
C ASP A 128 10.97 15.99 -2.10
N GLN A 129 11.58 14.79 -2.07
CA GLN A 129 12.48 14.34 -1.00
C GLN A 129 13.97 14.58 -1.32
N GLY A 130 14.27 15.22 -2.44
CA GLY A 130 15.62 15.35 -3.00
C GLY A 130 15.95 14.21 -3.97
N LEU A 131 17.23 13.83 -4.05
CA LEU A 131 17.66 12.70 -4.86
C LEU A 131 17.43 11.39 -4.10
N ILE A 132 16.64 10.49 -4.68
CA ILE A 132 16.44 9.11 -4.23
C ILE A 132 16.97 8.11 -5.26
#